data_AF-A0A970AWJ1-F1
#
_entry.id   AF-A0A970AWJ1-F1
#
_cell.length_a   1.000
_cell.length_b   1.000
_cell.length_c   1.000
_cell.angle_alpha   90.00
_cell.angle_beta   90.00
_cell.angle_gamma   90.00
#
_symmetry.space_group_name_H-M   'P 1'
#
loop_
_entity.id
_entity.type
_entity.pdbx_description
1 polymer ?
#
loop_
_entity_poly.entity_id
_entity_poly.type
_entity_poly.pdbx_seq_one_letter_code
_entity_poly.pdbx_strand_id
1 'polypeptide(L)'
;AEFKKQTVDLPSDKKLKVAVIYSFGVNEAESGEMADIMVDENSEDTSGLDVSSRDFLDSAIVDYNTMFKTSYDTSADKFQNYYKDISLRVKNREIDILIVVNMFLTGFDATTLNTLWVDKNLRLHGLVQAYSRTNRILNSVKTFGNIVCFRNLEQATNEAIALFGDKEASGIVLLKSFRDYYDGYVSENQQVRGYKNLVEELTSNFPVGKRILGEQNQKDFISLYGSLLRVRNILTTFDEFTGKELLTPRDIQDYHSIYIDLYNEYRQNSNVEKENVNDDIVFEMELIKQVEITIDFVLELIKKYHDSNTENKELLIDINKAIDSSVELRNKKELINQFIASLDVHANVDDDWREFVEKKKIEELYKIIEVENLDKEATLLYIKNAFKDGFVVTSGTSISKILPPISRFLQTGERTKKRETVLEKLTQYFNKFFDISGNNWNI
;
A
#
# COMPACT_ATOMS: atom_id res chain seq x y z
N ALA A 1 -13.14 17.88 -8.22
CA ALA A 1 -12.77 19.18 -7.60
C ALA A 1 -12.20 19.01 -6.19
N GLU A 2 -12.93 18.33 -5.27
CA GLU A 2 -12.49 18.19 -3.88
C GLU A 2 -11.18 17.39 -3.71
N PHE A 3 -11.00 16.26 -4.41
CA PHE A 3 -9.73 15.52 -4.40
C PHE A 3 -8.53 16.37 -4.81
N LYS A 4 -8.68 17.25 -5.81
CA LYS A 4 -7.61 18.18 -6.21
C LYS A 4 -7.26 19.14 -5.08
N LYS A 5 -8.27 19.64 -4.36
CA LYS A 5 -8.09 20.56 -3.22
C LYS A 5 -7.35 19.87 -2.07
N GLN A 6 -7.72 18.64 -1.74
CA GLN A 6 -7.11 17.87 -0.65
C GLN A 6 -5.70 17.38 -0.97
N THR A 7 -5.32 17.31 -2.26
CA THR A 7 -3.99 16.84 -2.71
C THR A 7 -2.99 17.96 -3.02
N VAL A 8 -3.37 19.24 -2.88
CA VAL A 8 -2.47 20.37 -3.17
C VAL A 8 -1.22 20.34 -2.28
N ASP A 9 -1.45 20.17 -0.97
CA ASP A 9 -0.42 20.28 0.07
C ASP A 9 0.30 18.96 0.37
N LEU A 10 -0.12 17.86 -0.28
CA LEU A 10 0.52 16.55 -0.09
C LEU A 10 1.82 16.43 -0.90
N PRO A 11 2.86 15.75 -0.37
CA PRO A 11 4.04 15.34 -1.14
C PRO A 11 3.66 14.50 -2.38
N SER A 12 4.46 14.56 -3.44
CA SER A 12 4.15 13.89 -4.72
C SER A 12 3.92 12.38 -4.60
N ASP A 13 4.61 11.74 -3.66
CA ASP A 13 4.51 10.31 -3.32
C ASP A 13 3.24 9.96 -2.53
N LYS A 14 2.56 10.95 -1.92
CA LYS A 14 1.29 10.78 -1.21
C LYS A 14 0.07 11.26 -2.02
N LYS A 15 0.28 11.78 -3.22
CA LYS A 15 -0.81 12.20 -4.11
C LYS A 15 -1.41 10.99 -4.80
N LEU A 16 -2.65 10.68 -4.44
CA LEU A 16 -3.42 9.63 -5.09
C LEU A 16 -3.69 9.98 -6.55
N LYS A 17 -3.48 9.01 -7.44
CA LYS A 17 -3.83 9.10 -8.85
C LYS A 17 -5.30 8.74 -9.03
N VAL A 18 -6.12 9.76 -9.24
CA VAL A 18 -7.58 9.63 -9.38
C VAL A 18 -7.96 9.75 -10.85
N ALA A 19 -8.77 8.81 -11.34
CA ALA A 19 -9.40 8.87 -12.65
C ALA A 19 -10.93 8.82 -12.52
N VAL A 20 -11.63 9.34 -13.53
CA VAL A 20 -13.10 9.39 -13.57
C VAL A 20 -13.55 8.89 -14.92
N ILE A 21 -14.55 8.01 -14.93
CA ILE A 21 -15.17 7.58 -16.18
C ILE A 21 -16.65 7.29 -15.97
N TYR A 22 -17.45 7.83 -16.88
CA TYR A 22 -18.87 7.56 -16.96
C TYR A 22 -19.34 7.85 -18.39
N SER A 23 -20.43 7.22 -18.76
CA SER A 23 -21.10 7.41 -20.05
C SER A 23 -22.57 7.68 -19.83
N PHE A 24 -23.32 7.77 -20.92
CA PHE A 24 -24.77 7.90 -20.83
C PHE A 24 -25.38 6.62 -20.21
N GLY A 25 -25.93 6.77 -19.02
CA GLY A 25 -26.68 5.73 -18.32
C GLY A 25 -27.61 6.41 -17.32
N VAL A 26 -28.91 6.21 -17.48
CA VAL A 26 -29.93 6.85 -16.64
C VAL A 26 -29.77 6.34 -15.21
N ASN A 27 -29.22 7.19 -14.34
CA ASN A 27 -29.21 6.99 -12.89
C ASN A 27 -30.54 7.43 -12.24
N GLU A 28 -31.50 7.91 -13.03
CA GLU A 28 -32.77 8.40 -12.51
C GLU A 28 -33.63 7.24 -12.03
N ALA A 29 -34.21 7.44 -10.85
CA ALA A 29 -34.99 6.47 -10.12
C ALA A 29 -36.25 6.06 -10.91
N GLU A 30 -36.14 5.06 -11.78
CA GLU A 30 -37.32 4.30 -12.16
C GLU A 30 -37.73 3.41 -10.99
N SER A 31 -38.61 3.97 -10.16
CA SER A 31 -39.48 3.20 -9.28
C SER A 31 -40.42 2.36 -10.14
N GLY A 32 -39.99 1.17 -10.55
CA GLY A 32 -40.81 0.20 -11.27
C GLY A 32 -40.07 -1.10 -11.59
N GLU A 33 -40.82 -2.17 -11.83
CA GLU A 33 -40.34 -3.53 -12.20
C GLU A 33 -39.54 -3.58 -13.53
N MET A 34 -39.39 -2.44 -14.21
CA MET A 34 -38.73 -2.30 -15.51
C MET A 34 -37.31 -1.72 -15.44
N ALA A 35 -36.82 -1.33 -14.25
CA ALA A 35 -35.47 -0.82 -14.05
C ALA A 35 -34.34 -1.86 -14.33
N ASP A 36 -34.70 -3.15 -14.42
CA ASP A 36 -33.79 -4.28 -14.64
C ASP A 36 -33.62 -4.64 -16.14
N ILE A 37 -34.33 -3.94 -17.05
CA ILE A 37 -34.35 -4.29 -18.48
C ILE A 37 -33.40 -3.39 -19.28
N MET A 38 -32.20 -3.91 -19.53
CA MET A 38 -31.34 -3.58 -20.67
C MET A 38 -30.90 -2.11 -20.84
N VAL A 39 -30.38 -1.48 -19.79
CA VAL A 39 -29.42 -0.38 -20.01
C VAL A 39 -28.04 -1.01 -20.18
N ASP A 40 -27.35 -0.75 -21.28
CA ASP A 40 -25.95 -1.16 -21.45
C ASP A 40 -25.09 -0.44 -20.41
N GLU A 41 -24.86 -1.10 -19.28
CA GLU A 41 -24.08 -0.59 -18.15
C GLU A 41 -22.63 -0.25 -18.52
N ASN A 42 -22.15 -0.73 -19.67
CA ASN A 42 -20.82 -0.48 -20.20
C ASN A 42 -20.87 0.28 -21.54
N SER A 43 -21.94 1.01 -21.83
CA SER A 43 -22.05 1.81 -23.06
C SER A 43 -20.84 2.72 -23.22
N GLU A 44 -20.03 2.50 -24.26
CA GLU A 44 -18.87 3.34 -24.58
C GLU A 44 -19.28 4.64 -25.32
N ASP A 45 -20.58 4.97 -25.36
CA ASP A 45 -21.10 6.16 -26.02
C ASP A 45 -21.31 7.35 -25.06
N THR A 46 -20.69 8.47 -25.40
CA THR A 46 -20.79 9.75 -24.68
C THR A 46 -21.79 10.72 -25.32
N SER A 47 -22.40 10.36 -26.45
CA SER A 47 -23.28 11.24 -27.22
C SER A 47 -24.55 11.62 -26.46
N GLY A 48 -25.02 10.74 -25.56
CA GLY A 48 -26.21 10.98 -24.73
C GLY A 48 -25.99 11.87 -23.51
N LEU A 49 -24.74 12.25 -23.19
CA LEU A 49 -24.46 13.10 -22.02
C LEU A 49 -24.95 14.54 -22.26
N ASP A 50 -25.50 15.17 -21.22
CA ASP A 50 -25.78 16.60 -21.25
C ASP A 50 -24.47 17.42 -21.32
N VAL A 51 -24.59 18.67 -21.77
CA VAL A 51 -23.42 19.55 -22.00
C VAL A 51 -22.56 19.70 -20.74
N SER A 52 -23.16 19.86 -19.56
CA SER A 52 -22.41 20.04 -18.32
C SER A 52 -21.67 18.77 -17.92
N SER A 53 -22.30 17.60 -18.08
CA SER A 53 -21.66 16.31 -17.78
C SER A 53 -20.54 15.98 -18.76
N ARG A 54 -20.70 16.33 -20.05
CA ARG A 54 -19.67 16.14 -21.07
C ARG A 54 -18.47 17.07 -20.83
N ASP A 55 -18.71 18.35 -20.56
CA ASP A 55 -17.66 19.34 -20.27
C ASP A 55 -16.83 18.93 -19.04
N PHE A 56 -17.47 18.40 -18.00
CA PHE A 56 -16.77 17.88 -16.82
C PHE A 56 -15.90 16.67 -17.16
N LEU A 57 -16.42 15.73 -17.96
CA LEU A 57 -15.69 14.54 -18.40
C LEU A 57 -14.48 14.92 -19.25
N ASP A 58 -14.63 15.84 -20.21
CA ASP A 58 -13.53 16.37 -21.01
C ASP A 58 -12.46 17.02 -20.12
N SER A 59 -12.86 17.82 -19.12
CA SER A 59 -11.91 18.39 -18.16
C SER A 59 -11.17 17.31 -17.36
N ALA A 60 -11.83 16.22 -16.96
CA ALA A 60 -11.21 15.12 -16.24
C ALA A 60 -10.24 14.32 -17.14
N ILE A 61 -10.58 14.14 -18.42
CA ILE A 61 -9.72 13.49 -19.41
C ILE A 61 -8.46 14.34 -19.67
N VAL A 62 -8.57 15.67 -19.66
CA VAL A 62 -7.39 16.56 -19.78
C VAL A 62 -6.43 16.37 -18.60
N ASP A 63 -6.94 16.23 -17.38
CA ASP A 63 -6.09 15.93 -16.21
C ASP A 63 -5.41 14.56 -16.35
N TYR A 64 -6.16 13.55 -16.81
CA TYR A 64 -5.65 12.22 -17.06
C TYR A 64 -4.54 12.21 -18.12
N ASN A 65 -4.77 12.91 -19.24
CA ASN A 65 -3.79 13.06 -20.32
C ASN A 65 -2.50 13.73 -19.82
N THR A 66 -2.62 14.72 -18.93
CA THR A 66 -1.47 15.38 -18.31
C THR A 66 -0.71 14.41 -17.39
N MET A 67 -1.45 13.61 -16.60
CA MET A 67 -0.87 12.65 -15.65
C MET A 67 -0.12 11.50 -16.35
N PHE A 68 -0.69 10.94 -17.42
CA PHE A 68 -0.18 9.75 -18.09
C PHE A 68 0.48 10.03 -19.45
N LYS A 69 0.57 11.30 -19.85
CA LYS A 69 1.14 11.74 -21.14
C LYS A 69 0.43 11.11 -22.34
N THR A 70 -0.90 11.13 -22.31
CA THR A 70 -1.78 10.59 -23.36
C THR A 70 -2.59 11.71 -24.05
N SER A 71 -3.45 11.37 -25.01
CA SER A 71 -4.20 12.35 -25.82
C SER A 71 -5.62 11.88 -26.15
N TYR A 72 -6.37 11.45 -25.13
CA TYR A 72 -7.78 11.04 -25.24
C TYR A 72 -8.74 12.23 -25.21
N ASP A 73 -9.98 12.01 -25.65
CA ASP A 73 -11.10 12.95 -25.54
C ASP A 73 -12.44 12.18 -25.53
N THR A 74 -13.57 12.89 -25.46
CA THR A 74 -14.92 12.30 -25.46
C THR A 74 -15.44 11.88 -26.85
N SER A 75 -14.64 11.88 -27.92
CA SER A 75 -15.07 11.31 -29.20
C SER A 75 -15.16 9.78 -29.14
N ALA A 76 -16.06 9.15 -29.89
CA ALA A 76 -16.31 7.71 -29.79
C ALA A 76 -15.03 6.85 -29.92
N ASP A 77 -14.20 7.13 -30.92
CA ASP A 77 -12.96 6.37 -31.17
C ASP A 77 -11.94 6.52 -30.03
N LYS A 78 -11.77 7.73 -29.50
CA LYS A 78 -10.78 7.99 -28.44
C LYS A 78 -11.29 7.64 -27.07
N PHE A 79 -12.59 7.75 -26.82
CA PHE A 79 -13.21 7.37 -25.56
C PHE A 79 -13.15 5.86 -25.36
N GLN A 80 -13.33 5.06 -26.41
CA GLN A 80 -13.08 3.62 -26.33
C GLN A 80 -11.62 3.30 -25.97
N ASN A 81 -10.67 4.03 -26.54
CA ASN A 81 -9.26 3.84 -26.20
C ASN A 81 -8.94 4.32 -24.77
N TYR A 82 -9.60 5.37 -24.30
CA TYR A 82 -9.54 5.84 -22.91
C TYR A 82 -10.05 4.79 -21.93
N TYR A 83 -11.20 4.17 -22.22
CA TYR A 83 -11.76 3.07 -21.42
C TYR A 83 -10.77 1.89 -21.30
N LYS A 84 -10.18 1.47 -22.43
CA LYS A 84 -9.18 0.39 -22.46
C LYS A 84 -7.92 0.73 -21.65
N ASP A 85 -7.43 1.96 -21.78
CA ASP A 85 -6.25 2.43 -21.06
C ASP A 85 -6.51 2.49 -19.55
N ILE A 86 -7.64 3.05 -19.10
CA ILE A 86 -8.04 3.02 -17.68
C ILE A 86 -8.09 1.58 -17.17
N SER A 87 -8.76 0.68 -17.90
CA SER A 87 -8.89 -0.72 -17.52
C SER A 87 -7.53 -1.37 -17.28
N LEU A 88 -6.56 -1.13 -18.16
CA LEU A 88 -5.19 -1.65 -18.02
C LEU A 88 -4.45 -1.00 -16.84
N ARG A 89 -4.56 0.32 -16.68
CA ARG A 89 -3.87 1.06 -15.63
C ARG A 89 -4.37 0.73 -14.23
N VAL A 90 -5.67 0.52 -14.06
CA VAL A 90 -6.24 0.04 -12.78
C VAL A 90 -5.68 -1.36 -12.45
N LYS A 91 -5.64 -2.28 -13.43
CA LYS A 91 -5.05 -3.61 -13.23
C LYS A 91 -3.56 -3.54 -12.84
N ASN A 92 -2.82 -2.63 -13.45
CA ASN A 92 -1.40 -2.41 -13.20
C ASN A 92 -1.10 -1.58 -11.94
N ARG A 93 -2.12 -1.17 -11.18
CA ARG A 93 -1.98 -0.30 -9.98
C ARG A 93 -1.34 1.06 -10.30
N GLU A 94 -1.60 1.59 -11.49
CA GLU A 94 -1.17 2.92 -11.89
C GLU A 94 -2.20 4.00 -11.55
N ILE A 95 -3.47 3.61 -11.33
CA ILE A 95 -4.56 4.44 -10.84
C ILE A 95 -4.94 3.91 -9.46
N ASP A 96 -4.97 4.80 -8.46
CA ASP A 96 -5.26 4.42 -7.07
C ASP A 96 -6.76 4.47 -6.78
N ILE A 97 -7.47 5.44 -7.35
CA ILE A 97 -8.92 5.59 -7.21
C ILE A 97 -9.55 5.79 -8.59
N LEU A 98 -10.55 4.95 -8.91
CA LEU A 98 -11.40 5.12 -10.07
C LEU A 98 -12.82 5.48 -9.63
N ILE A 99 -13.29 6.65 -10.06
CA ILE A 99 -14.67 7.09 -9.84
C ILE A 99 -15.51 6.64 -11.04
N VAL A 100 -16.54 5.84 -10.78
CA VAL A 100 -17.44 5.26 -11.79
C VAL A 100 -18.90 5.52 -11.46
N VAL A 101 -19.75 5.41 -12.48
CA VAL A 101 -21.22 5.40 -12.31
C VAL A 101 -21.77 3.98 -12.47
N ASN A 102 -21.71 3.41 -13.68
CA ASN A 102 -22.14 2.04 -13.98
C ASN A 102 -21.00 1.19 -14.56
N MET A 103 -20.08 1.85 -15.29
CA MET A 103 -18.93 1.19 -15.89
C MET A 103 -18.07 0.49 -14.83
N PHE A 104 -17.45 -0.62 -15.23
CA PHE A 104 -16.57 -1.44 -14.40
C PHE A 104 -17.25 -2.15 -13.20
N LEU A 105 -18.56 -1.96 -12.99
CA LEU A 105 -19.33 -2.74 -12.01
C LEU A 105 -19.66 -4.15 -12.52
N THR A 106 -19.70 -4.32 -13.84
CA THR A 106 -19.84 -5.60 -14.54
C THR A 106 -18.67 -5.81 -15.52
N GLY A 107 -18.31 -7.07 -15.77
CA GLY A 107 -17.28 -7.45 -16.76
C GLY A 107 -15.82 -7.10 -16.43
N PHE A 108 -15.54 -6.10 -15.58
CA PHE A 108 -14.18 -5.73 -15.19
C PHE A 108 -13.58 -6.68 -14.15
N ASP A 109 -12.32 -7.05 -14.33
CA ASP A 109 -11.65 -7.99 -13.45
C ASP A 109 -10.22 -7.54 -13.12
N ALA A 110 -9.97 -7.33 -11.83
CA ALA A 110 -8.66 -7.00 -11.28
C ALA A 110 -8.44 -7.73 -9.96
N THR A 111 -7.50 -8.66 -9.92
CA THR A 111 -7.17 -9.44 -8.70
C THR A 111 -6.66 -8.55 -7.56
N THR A 112 -6.09 -7.40 -7.90
CA THR A 112 -5.48 -6.44 -6.98
C THR A 112 -6.46 -5.46 -6.34
N LEU A 113 -7.68 -5.34 -6.89
CA LEU A 113 -8.72 -4.45 -6.37
C LEU A 113 -9.40 -5.12 -5.17
N ASN A 114 -9.29 -4.51 -3.99
CA ASN A 114 -9.85 -5.05 -2.74
C ASN A 114 -11.00 -4.24 -2.17
N THR A 115 -11.15 -2.96 -2.53
CA THR A 115 -12.07 -2.03 -1.86
C THR A 115 -13.02 -1.38 -2.85
N LEU A 116 -14.31 -1.36 -2.53
CA LEU A 116 -15.35 -0.65 -3.26
C LEU A 116 -16.08 0.30 -2.31
N TRP A 117 -16.03 1.59 -2.64
CA TRP A 117 -16.81 2.62 -1.96
C TRP A 117 -18.13 2.85 -2.71
N VAL A 118 -19.25 2.75 -2.00
CA VAL A 118 -20.59 2.75 -2.61
C VAL A 118 -21.43 3.89 -2.07
N ASP A 119 -21.73 4.86 -2.93
CA ASP A 119 -22.78 5.87 -2.73
C ASP A 119 -23.86 5.75 -3.81
N LYS A 120 -24.30 4.51 -4.06
CA LYS A 120 -25.32 4.18 -5.06
C LYS A 120 -26.33 3.21 -4.47
N ASN A 121 -27.60 3.34 -4.86
CA ASN A 121 -28.65 2.38 -4.49
C ASN A 121 -28.52 1.12 -5.35
N LEU A 122 -27.59 0.24 -5.02
CA LEU A 122 -27.45 -1.07 -5.67
C LEU A 122 -28.57 -2.01 -5.22
N ARG A 123 -29.10 -2.82 -6.15
CA ARG A 123 -30.20 -3.77 -5.87
C ARG A 123 -29.92 -5.13 -6.51
N LEU A 124 -30.41 -6.19 -5.87
CA LEU A 124 -30.46 -7.56 -6.40
C LEU A 124 -29.14 -7.99 -7.08
N HIS A 125 -29.22 -8.32 -8.38
CA HIS A 125 -28.11 -8.89 -9.12
C HIS A 125 -26.96 -7.89 -9.34
N GLY A 126 -27.28 -6.61 -9.57
CA GLY A 126 -26.28 -5.54 -9.73
C GLY A 126 -25.46 -5.31 -8.45
N LEU A 127 -26.07 -5.51 -7.27
CA LEU A 127 -25.36 -5.46 -5.98
C LEU A 127 -24.33 -6.60 -5.89
N VAL A 128 -24.73 -7.84 -6.15
CA VAL A 128 -23.81 -9.00 -6.08
C VAL A 128 -22.70 -8.88 -7.11
N GLN A 129 -23.01 -8.42 -8.33
CA GLN A 129 -22.03 -8.20 -9.38
C GLN A 129 -21.01 -7.13 -8.99
N ALA A 130 -21.46 -5.97 -8.49
CA ALA A 130 -20.57 -4.92 -8.02
C ALA A 130 -19.68 -5.40 -6.87
N TYR A 131 -20.25 -6.09 -5.88
CA TYR A 131 -19.47 -6.60 -4.73
C TYR A 131 -18.45 -7.66 -5.17
N SER A 132 -18.78 -8.49 -6.18
CA SER A 132 -17.85 -9.48 -6.74
C SER A 132 -16.61 -8.86 -7.42
N ARG A 133 -16.55 -7.53 -7.60
CA ARG A 133 -15.34 -6.87 -8.14
C ARG A 133 -14.18 -6.90 -7.16
N THR A 134 -14.45 -7.00 -5.85
CA THR A 134 -13.44 -6.92 -4.80
C THR A 134 -12.96 -8.29 -4.32
N ASN A 135 -13.73 -9.36 -4.55
CA ASN A 135 -13.50 -10.68 -3.93
C ASN A 135 -12.59 -11.64 -4.74
N ARG A 136 -11.91 -11.16 -5.77
CA ARG A 136 -10.97 -11.98 -6.55
C ARG A 136 -9.76 -12.40 -5.71
N ILE A 137 -9.51 -13.70 -5.61
CA ILE A 137 -8.40 -14.26 -4.84
C ILE A 137 -7.08 -13.81 -5.48
N LEU A 138 -6.17 -13.26 -4.67
CA LEU A 138 -4.82 -12.89 -5.09
C LEU A 138 -3.78 -13.74 -4.37
N ASN A 139 -3.83 -13.72 -3.04
CA ASN A 139 -2.85 -14.35 -2.15
C ASN A 139 -3.46 -14.52 -0.75
N SER A 140 -2.72 -15.09 0.21
CA SER A 140 -3.20 -15.35 1.58
C SER A 140 -3.52 -14.08 2.37
N VAL A 141 -3.13 -12.90 1.86
CA VAL A 141 -3.42 -11.62 2.51
C VAL A 141 -4.77 -11.04 2.11
N LYS A 142 -5.13 -11.19 0.84
CA LYS A 142 -6.44 -10.77 0.33
C LYS A 142 -7.46 -11.90 0.47
N THR A 143 -7.93 -12.09 1.69
CA THR A 143 -8.93 -13.12 2.04
C THR A 143 -10.37 -12.67 1.78
N PHE A 144 -10.63 -11.36 1.71
CA PHE A 144 -11.95 -10.78 1.48
C PHE A 144 -11.87 -9.46 0.70
N GLY A 145 -13.03 -8.99 0.26
CA GLY A 145 -13.20 -7.67 -0.34
C GLY A 145 -13.89 -6.71 0.63
N ASN A 146 -13.39 -5.48 0.71
CA ASN A 146 -13.96 -4.42 1.54
C ASN A 146 -15.04 -3.69 0.77
N ILE A 147 -16.25 -3.63 1.33
CA ILE A 147 -17.34 -2.83 0.79
C ILE A 147 -17.69 -1.75 1.81
N VAL A 148 -17.50 -0.48 1.43
CA VAL A 148 -17.77 0.68 2.28
C VAL A 148 -18.97 1.42 1.73
N CYS A 149 -20.12 1.28 2.39
CA CYS A 149 -21.38 1.88 1.96
C CYS A 149 -21.64 3.20 2.69
N PHE A 150 -21.92 4.26 1.93
CA PHE A 150 -22.37 5.56 2.46
C PHE A 150 -23.90 5.65 2.56
N ARG A 151 -24.61 4.62 2.09
CA ARG A 151 -26.05 4.42 2.21
C ARG A 151 -26.34 3.14 2.97
N ASN A 152 -27.49 3.07 3.64
CA ASN A 152 -27.91 1.81 4.25
C ASN A 152 -28.34 0.82 3.16
N LEU A 153 -27.44 -0.10 2.83
CA LEU A 153 -27.64 -1.21 1.88
C LEU A 153 -27.73 -2.57 2.57
N GLU A 154 -27.83 -2.61 3.90
CA GLU A 154 -27.81 -3.86 4.67
C GLU A 154 -28.98 -4.77 4.27
N GLN A 155 -30.20 -4.25 4.27
CA GLN A 155 -31.38 -5.00 3.88
C GLN A 155 -31.28 -5.50 2.43
N ALA A 156 -30.89 -4.63 1.50
CA ALA A 156 -30.72 -4.99 0.09
C ALA A 156 -29.63 -6.07 -0.11
N THR A 157 -28.57 -6.02 0.70
CA THR A 157 -27.49 -7.03 0.69
C THR A 157 -28.02 -8.37 1.19
N ASN A 158 -28.73 -8.39 2.32
CA ASN A 158 -29.32 -9.61 2.87
C ASN A 158 -30.35 -10.24 1.91
N GLU A 159 -31.20 -9.41 1.28
CA GLU A 159 -32.16 -9.86 0.28
C GLU A 159 -31.48 -10.45 -0.95
N ALA A 160 -30.43 -9.78 -1.47
CA ALA A 160 -29.68 -10.28 -2.61
C ALA A 160 -28.98 -11.61 -2.29
N ILE A 161 -28.31 -11.72 -1.14
CA ILE A 161 -27.66 -12.97 -0.73
C ILE A 161 -28.68 -14.10 -0.54
N ALA A 162 -29.84 -13.82 0.05
CA ALA A 162 -30.89 -14.82 0.22
C ALA A 162 -31.52 -15.28 -1.11
N LEU A 163 -31.46 -14.45 -2.15
CA LEU A 163 -31.98 -14.75 -3.48
C LEU A 163 -30.97 -15.57 -4.32
N PHE A 164 -29.68 -15.30 -4.17
CA PHE A 164 -28.60 -15.92 -4.95
C PHE A 164 -27.83 -17.02 -4.19
N GLY A 165 -28.11 -17.23 -2.91
CA GLY A 165 -27.49 -18.24 -2.05
C GLY A 165 -28.51 -18.99 -1.18
N ASP A 166 -28.03 -19.87 -0.32
CA ASP A 166 -28.86 -20.50 0.72
C ASP A 166 -29.12 -19.49 1.87
N LYS A 167 -30.27 -19.55 2.56
CA LYS A 167 -30.54 -18.63 3.68
C LYS A 167 -29.53 -18.78 4.82
N GLU A 168 -28.94 -19.96 4.96
CA GLU A 168 -27.85 -20.23 5.90
C GLU A 168 -26.48 -19.73 5.38
N ALA A 169 -26.34 -19.42 4.08
CA ALA A 169 -25.10 -18.96 3.48
C ALA A 169 -24.75 -17.49 3.79
N SER A 170 -25.68 -16.70 4.35
CA SER A 170 -25.40 -15.29 4.70
C SER A 170 -24.21 -15.14 5.65
N GLY A 171 -24.06 -16.08 6.60
CA GLY A 171 -22.92 -16.12 7.53
C GLY A 171 -21.61 -16.65 6.94
N ILE A 172 -21.65 -17.20 5.71
CA ILE A 172 -20.48 -17.68 4.95
C ILE A 172 -20.01 -16.60 3.96
N VAL A 173 -20.94 -15.84 3.40
CA VAL A 173 -20.68 -14.80 2.39
C VAL A 173 -20.20 -13.50 3.02
N LEU A 174 -20.69 -13.16 4.22
CA LEU A 174 -20.29 -11.96 4.95
C LEU A 174 -19.32 -12.30 6.07
N LEU A 175 -18.35 -11.41 6.30
CA LEU A 175 -17.50 -11.49 7.50
C LEU A 175 -18.34 -11.35 8.76
N LYS A 176 -17.90 -12.00 9.82
CA LYS A 176 -18.52 -11.89 11.16
C LYS A 176 -18.21 -10.53 11.78
N SER A 177 -18.85 -10.25 12.91
CA SER A 177 -18.68 -8.96 13.58
C SER A 177 -17.26 -8.80 14.15
N PHE A 178 -16.84 -7.55 14.40
CA PHE A 178 -15.60 -7.25 15.12
C PHE A 178 -15.51 -8.06 16.43
N ARG A 179 -16.62 -8.13 17.18
CA ARG A 179 -16.68 -8.83 18.46
C ARG A 179 -16.42 -10.32 18.33
N ASP A 180 -16.93 -10.94 17.27
CA ASP A 180 -16.71 -12.37 17.01
C ASP A 180 -15.23 -12.67 16.77
N TYR A 181 -14.55 -11.86 15.95
CA TYR A 181 -13.10 -12.03 15.72
C TYR A 181 -12.25 -11.63 16.94
N TYR A 182 -12.71 -10.69 17.74
CA TYR A 182 -11.97 -10.18 18.90
C TYR A 182 -12.09 -11.09 20.14
N ASP A 183 -13.31 -11.50 20.48
CA ASP A 183 -13.63 -12.32 21.66
C ASP A 183 -13.73 -13.83 21.34
N GLY A 184 -13.94 -14.21 20.08
CA GLY A 184 -14.17 -15.58 19.63
C GLY A 184 -15.65 -15.88 19.40
N TYR A 185 -15.93 -16.93 18.63
CA TYR A 185 -17.30 -17.32 18.28
C TYR A 185 -17.44 -18.84 18.12
N VAL A 186 -18.67 -19.33 18.09
CA VAL A 186 -18.97 -20.74 17.81
C VAL A 186 -19.43 -20.87 16.37
N SER A 187 -18.77 -21.74 15.61
CA SER A 187 -19.15 -22.09 14.23
C SER A 187 -19.33 -23.60 14.17
N GLU A 188 -20.49 -24.08 13.72
CA GLU A 188 -20.71 -25.52 13.47
C GLU A 188 -20.30 -26.42 14.66
N ASN A 189 -20.63 -26.01 15.89
CA ASN A 189 -20.26 -26.65 17.16
C ASN A 189 -18.75 -26.68 17.50
N GLN A 190 -17.91 -25.94 16.78
CA GLN A 190 -16.51 -25.71 17.11
C GLN A 190 -16.31 -24.29 17.63
N GLN A 191 -15.57 -24.17 18.74
CA GLN A 191 -15.19 -22.87 19.28
C GLN A 191 -13.99 -22.32 18.50
N VAL A 192 -14.22 -21.23 17.78
CA VAL A 192 -13.17 -20.47 17.11
C VAL A 192 -12.59 -19.49 18.11
N ARG A 193 -11.27 -19.58 18.32
CA ARG A 193 -10.52 -18.70 19.23
C ARG A 193 -10.49 -17.28 18.69
N GLY A 194 -10.82 -16.31 19.54
CA GLY A 194 -10.70 -14.88 19.22
C GLY A 194 -9.28 -14.34 19.41
N TYR A 195 -9.04 -13.14 18.91
CA TYR A 195 -7.77 -12.42 19.06
C TYR A 195 -7.29 -12.35 20.51
N LYS A 196 -8.18 -12.05 21.47
CA LYS A 196 -7.83 -12.01 22.90
C LYS A 196 -7.19 -13.30 23.40
N ASN A 197 -7.84 -14.44 23.10
CA ASN A 197 -7.35 -15.73 23.56
C ASN A 197 -6.03 -16.10 22.89
N LEU A 198 -5.88 -15.78 21.59
CA LEU A 198 -4.64 -16.04 20.87
C LEU A 198 -3.48 -15.22 21.44
N VAL A 199 -3.71 -13.95 21.80
CA VAL A 199 -2.67 -13.10 22.43
C VAL A 199 -2.33 -13.57 23.84
N GLU A 200 -3.32 -13.96 24.64
CA GLU A 200 -3.12 -14.48 25.99
C GLU A 200 -2.32 -15.80 25.96
N GLU A 201 -2.67 -16.71 25.06
CA GLU A 201 -1.96 -17.96 24.85
C GLU A 201 -0.51 -17.71 24.37
N LEU A 202 -0.33 -16.77 23.43
CA LEU A 202 0.99 -16.41 22.90
C LEU A 202 1.89 -15.85 23.99
N THR A 203 1.39 -14.89 24.77
CA THR A 203 2.19 -14.22 25.82
C THR A 203 2.45 -15.13 27.02
N SER A 204 1.54 -16.03 27.35
CA SER A 204 1.70 -17.02 28.43
C SER A 204 2.69 -18.12 28.06
N ASN A 205 2.55 -18.72 26.87
CA ASN A 205 3.34 -19.87 26.46
C ASN A 205 4.69 -19.47 25.84
N PHE A 206 4.72 -18.33 25.16
CA PHE A 206 5.89 -17.83 24.42
C PHE A 206 6.14 -16.36 24.77
N PRO A 207 6.53 -16.04 26.01
CA PRO A 207 6.82 -14.66 26.40
C PRO A 207 8.02 -14.11 25.64
N VAL A 208 7.92 -12.84 25.24
CA VAL A 208 8.95 -12.11 24.48
C VAL A 208 10.32 -12.20 25.18
N GLY A 209 11.38 -12.40 24.40
CA GLY A 209 12.77 -12.48 24.88
C GLY A 209 13.19 -13.86 25.41
N LYS A 210 12.29 -14.85 25.48
CA LYS A 210 12.67 -16.24 25.76
C LYS A 210 12.82 -17.04 24.48
N ARG A 211 13.87 -17.87 24.40
CA ARG A 211 14.05 -18.81 23.30
C ARG A 211 13.02 -19.92 23.39
N ILE A 212 12.41 -20.25 22.25
CA ILE A 212 11.50 -21.38 22.11
C ILE A 212 12.35 -22.64 21.95
N LEU A 213 12.27 -23.54 22.94
CA LEU A 213 13.07 -24.77 22.96
C LEU A 213 12.19 -25.98 22.68
N GLY A 214 12.66 -26.87 21.81
CA GLY A 214 11.98 -28.10 21.43
C GLY A 214 11.13 -27.96 20.18
N GLU A 215 11.22 -28.95 19.29
CA GLU A 215 10.55 -28.95 17.98
C GLU A 215 9.03 -28.77 18.13
N GLN A 216 8.40 -29.48 19.07
CA GLN A 216 6.95 -29.36 19.28
C GLN A 216 6.54 -27.93 19.65
N ASN A 217 7.28 -27.28 20.55
CA ASN A 217 7.01 -25.90 20.95
C ASN A 217 7.19 -24.91 19.79
N GLN A 218 8.15 -25.17 18.89
CA GLN A 218 8.32 -24.39 17.66
C GLN A 218 7.09 -24.56 16.74
N LYS A 219 6.62 -25.79 16.52
CA LYS A 219 5.41 -26.06 15.71
C LYS A 219 4.17 -25.38 16.31
N ASP A 220 4.00 -25.48 17.63
CA ASP A 220 2.89 -24.87 18.35
C ASP A 220 2.93 -23.34 18.23
N PHE A 221 4.10 -22.73 18.38
CA PHE A 221 4.30 -21.29 18.14
C PHE A 221 3.96 -20.89 16.71
N ILE A 222 4.45 -21.63 15.71
CA ILE A 222 4.21 -21.30 14.29
C ILE A 222 2.70 -21.33 13.98
N SER A 223 1.99 -22.35 14.46
CA SER A 223 0.55 -22.50 14.27
C SER A 223 -0.25 -21.42 15.00
N LEU A 224 0.12 -21.11 16.25
CA LEU A 224 -0.52 -20.09 17.06
C LEU A 224 -0.32 -18.69 16.47
N TYR A 225 0.93 -18.35 16.14
CA TYR A 225 1.28 -17.05 15.59
C TYR A 225 0.69 -16.86 14.19
N GLY A 226 0.74 -17.88 13.33
CA GLY A 226 0.07 -17.85 12.02
C GLY A 226 -1.44 -17.59 12.13
N SER A 227 -2.10 -18.22 13.11
CA SER A 227 -3.52 -17.96 13.39
C SER A 227 -3.77 -16.54 13.87
N LEU A 228 -2.88 -16.01 14.73
CA LEU A 228 -2.93 -14.62 15.19
C LEU A 228 -2.76 -13.63 14.03
N LEU A 229 -1.82 -13.86 13.11
CA LEU A 229 -1.60 -13.02 11.93
C LEU A 229 -2.86 -12.95 11.07
N ARG A 230 -3.52 -14.09 10.82
CA ARG A 230 -4.77 -14.15 10.04
C ARG A 230 -5.89 -13.35 10.70
N VAL A 231 -6.12 -13.57 12.01
CA VAL A 231 -7.16 -12.84 12.75
C VAL A 231 -6.84 -11.35 12.81
N ARG A 232 -5.57 -10.98 13.04
CA ARG A 232 -5.14 -9.58 13.06
C ARG A 232 -5.34 -8.90 11.69
N ASN A 233 -5.03 -9.57 10.59
CA ASN A 233 -5.26 -9.06 9.24
C ASN A 233 -6.75 -8.81 8.94
N ILE A 234 -7.65 -9.59 9.54
CA ILE A 234 -9.09 -9.32 9.49
C ILE A 234 -9.45 -8.13 10.39
N LEU A 235 -8.91 -8.08 11.62
CA LEU A 235 -9.24 -7.04 12.58
C LEU A 235 -8.75 -5.64 12.15
N THR A 236 -7.65 -5.53 11.43
CA THR A 236 -7.13 -4.25 10.90
C THR A 236 -8.08 -3.57 9.92
N THR A 237 -9.07 -4.28 9.36
CA THR A 237 -10.09 -3.66 8.50
C THR A 237 -11.26 -3.07 9.27
N PHE A 238 -11.35 -3.32 10.58
CA PHE A 238 -12.38 -2.73 11.44
C PHE A 238 -11.83 -1.48 12.15
N ASP A 239 -12.51 -0.35 11.98
CA ASP A 239 -12.14 0.91 12.65
C ASP A 239 -12.02 0.75 14.18
N GLU A 240 -12.87 -0.10 14.76
CA GLU A 240 -12.92 -0.42 16.19
C GLU A 240 -11.66 -1.07 16.76
N PHE A 241 -10.81 -1.66 15.92
CA PHE A 241 -9.58 -2.32 16.35
C PHE A 241 -8.51 -1.32 16.77
N THR A 242 -8.51 -0.12 16.16
CA THR A 242 -7.57 0.95 16.48
C THR A 242 -7.66 1.31 17.97
N GLY A 243 -6.56 1.15 18.69
CA GLY A 243 -6.50 1.41 20.14
C GLY A 243 -7.00 0.27 21.05
N LYS A 244 -7.44 -0.86 20.48
CA LYS A 244 -7.76 -2.11 21.21
C LYS A 244 -6.72 -3.21 20.95
N GLU A 245 -5.57 -2.86 20.40
CA GLU A 245 -4.46 -3.80 20.21
C GLU A 245 -3.90 -4.22 21.57
N LEU A 246 -3.67 -5.53 21.76
CA LEU A 246 -3.16 -6.06 23.03
C LEU A 246 -1.65 -6.27 23.03
N LEU A 247 -1.06 -6.39 21.84
CA LEU A 247 0.38 -6.48 21.66
C LEU A 247 0.92 -5.10 21.29
N THR A 248 2.06 -4.73 21.86
CA THR A 248 2.73 -3.49 21.45
C THR A 248 3.39 -3.67 20.07
N PRO A 249 3.65 -2.60 19.32
CA PRO A 249 4.40 -2.69 18.06
C PRO A 249 5.76 -3.40 18.23
N ARG A 250 6.40 -3.22 19.39
CA ARG A 250 7.67 -3.88 19.71
C ARG A 250 7.51 -5.38 19.91
N ASP A 251 6.47 -5.81 20.63
CA ASP A 251 6.21 -7.24 20.82
C ASP A 251 5.93 -7.92 19.47
N ILE A 252 5.19 -7.25 18.59
CA ILE A 252 4.88 -7.74 17.24
C ILE A 252 6.17 -7.92 16.43
N GLN A 253 7.07 -6.94 16.47
CA GLN A 253 8.39 -7.04 15.82
C GLN A 253 9.16 -8.23 16.37
N ASP A 254 9.31 -8.33 17.70
CA ASP A 254 10.05 -9.43 18.32
C ASP A 254 9.46 -10.81 17.95
N TYR A 255 8.14 -10.94 17.87
CA TYR A 255 7.48 -12.17 17.41
C TYR A 255 7.65 -12.42 15.90
N HIS A 256 7.66 -11.38 15.06
CA HIS A 256 7.97 -11.50 13.63
C HIS A 256 9.40 -12.02 13.44
N SER A 257 10.37 -11.48 14.16
CA SER A 257 11.77 -11.90 14.15
C SER A 257 11.89 -13.41 14.42
N ILE A 258 11.27 -13.87 15.51
CA ILE A 258 11.26 -15.30 15.90
C ILE A 258 10.60 -16.16 14.81
N TYR A 259 9.45 -15.73 14.28
CA TYR A 259 8.72 -16.48 13.24
C TYR A 259 9.53 -16.65 11.96
N ILE A 260 10.28 -15.62 11.57
CA ILE A 260 11.15 -15.64 10.39
C ILE A 260 12.38 -16.51 10.62
N ASP A 261 12.96 -16.46 11.81
CA ASP A 261 14.08 -17.34 12.16
C ASP A 261 13.70 -18.80 12.05
N LEU A 262 12.55 -19.17 12.62
CA LEU A 262 12.00 -20.52 12.48
C LEU A 262 11.73 -20.88 11.02
N TYR A 263 11.15 -19.97 10.23
CA TYR A 263 10.95 -20.21 8.79
C TYR A 263 12.26 -20.54 8.07
N ASN A 264 13.33 -19.79 8.35
CA ASN A 264 14.64 -20.00 7.74
C ASN A 264 15.29 -21.31 8.20
N GLU A 265 15.24 -21.63 9.49
CA GLU A 265 15.76 -22.89 10.06
C GLU A 265 15.10 -24.11 9.40
N TYR A 266 13.76 -24.13 9.32
CA TYR A 266 13.02 -25.24 8.72
C TYR A 266 13.27 -25.37 7.21
N ARG A 267 13.45 -24.24 6.50
CA ARG A 267 13.78 -24.24 5.07
C ARG A 267 15.19 -24.76 4.80
N GLN A 268 16.18 -24.42 5.62
CA GLN A 268 17.55 -24.93 5.48
C GLN A 268 17.64 -26.44 5.77
N ASN A 269 16.92 -26.93 6.77
CA ASN A 269 16.90 -28.36 7.13
C ASN A 269 16.24 -29.25 6.06
N SER A 270 15.33 -28.69 5.25
CA SER A 270 14.66 -29.39 4.15
C SER A 270 15.60 -29.75 2.98
N ASN A 271 16.76 -29.08 2.86
CA ASN A 271 17.76 -29.39 1.84
C ASN A 271 18.77 -30.47 2.25
N VAL A 272 18.82 -30.88 3.53
CA VAL A 272 19.89 -31.74 4.07
C VAL A 272 19.43 -33.17 4.39
N GLU A 273 18.15 -33.41 4.68
CA GLU A 273 17.64 -34.74 5.02
C GLU A 273 16.42 -35.16 4.17
N LYS A 274 16.57 -36.26 3.43
CA LYS A 274 15.56 -36.86 2.51
C LYS A 274 14.42 -37.62 3.21
N GLU A 275 14.25 -37.45 4.52
CA GLU A 275 13.09 -37.94 5.25
C GLU A 275 12.67 -36.85 6.23
N ASN A 276 11.74 -35.98 5.85
CA ASN A 276 11.15 -35.05 6.80
C ASN A 276 9.64 -35.04 6.68
N VAL A 277 9.01 -35.55 7.74
CA VAL A 277 7.57 -35.52 8.04
C VAL A 277 7.19 -34.07 8.42
N ASN A 278 7.40 -33.12 7.50
CA ASN A 278 7.18 -31.69 7.72
C ASN A 278 6.02 -31.10 6.90
N ASP A 279 5.19 -31.96 6.30
CA ASP A 279 4.05 -31.54 5.46
C ASP A 279 2.93 -30.78 6.23
N ASP A 280 2.95 -30.78 7.56
CA ASP A 280 1.85 -30.24 8.39
C ASP A 280 2.01 -28.77 8.84
N ILE A 281 3.12 -28.09 8.51
CA ILE A 281 3.37 -26.71 8.97
C ILE A 281 3.28 -25.73 7.80
N VAL A 282 2.28 -24.86 7.86
CA VAL A 282 2.09 -23.78 6.88
C VAL A 282 2.52 -22.44 7.48
N PHE A 283 3.51 -21.80 6.87
CA PHE A 283 3.96 -20.47 7.25
C PHE A 283 3.20 -19.37 6.49
N GLU A 284 2.69 -18.37 7.21
CA GLU A 284 1.94 -17.24 6.68
C GLU A 284 2.88 -16.07 6.27
N MET A 285 3.91 -16.37 5.49
CA MET A 285 4.98 -15.41 5.15
C MET A 285 4.48 -14.20 4.36
N GLU A 286 3.36 -14.30 3.66
CA GLU A 286 2.81 -13.17 2.91
C GLU A 286 2.16 -12.13 3.83
N LEU A 287 1.54 -12.57 4.95
CA LEU A 287 0.99 -11.66 5.96
C LEU A 287 2.11 -10.87 6.63
N ILE A 288 3.24 -11.51 6.91
CA ILE A 288 4.44 -10.86 7.44
C ILE A 288 4.97 -9.79 6.46
N LYS A 289 5.10 -10.14 5.18
CA LYS A 289 5.62 -9.24 4.14
C LYS A 289 4.75 -8.00 3.89
N GLN A 290 3.46 -8.02 4.22
CA GLN A 290 2.61 -6.84 4.08
C GLN A 290 2.55 -5.97 5.34
N VAL A 291 2.69 -6.58 6.53
CA VAL A 291 2.54 -5.88 7.81
C VAL A 291 3.78 -5.07 8.16
N GLU A 292 4.98 -5.51 7.78
CA GLU A 292 6.22 -4.77 8.03
C GLU A 292 7.23 -5.00 6.92
N ILE A 293 7.33 -4.05 6.01
CA ILE A 293 8.64 -3.76 5.45
C ILE A 293 8.99 -2.34 5.81
N THR A 294 9.32 -2.20 7.09
CA THR A 294 9.94 -1.02 7.67
C THR A 294 11.45 -1.10 7.41
N ILE A 295 12.14 0.03 7.58
CA ILE A 295 13.60 0.02 7.50
C ILE A 295 14.20 -0.89 8.59
N ASP A 296 13.60 -0.95 9.77
CA ASP A 296 14.05 -1.76 10.90
C ASP A 296 14.01 -3.26 10.56
N PHE A 297 12.95 -3.71 9.89
CA PHE A 297 12.83 -5.07 9.39
C PHE A 297 13.97 -5.44 8.42
N VAL A 298 14.26 -4.53 7.48
CA VAL A 298 15.35 -4.72 6.53
C VAL A 298 16.70 -4.74 7.25
N LEU A 299 16.91 -3.88 8.25
CA LEU A 299 18.14 -3.88 9.05
C LEU A 299 18.30 -5.18 9.84
N GLU A 300 17.22 -5.76 10.34
CA GLU A 300 17.27 -7.07 11.00
C GLU A 300 17.68 -8.19 10.02
N LEU A 301 17.13 -8.19 8.81
CA LEU A 301 17.55 -9.12 7.76
C LEU A 301 19.03 -8.93 7.38
N ILE A 302 19.51 -7.68 7.36
CA ILE A 302 20.91 -7.35 7.10
C ILE A 302 21.81 -7.85 8.24
N LYS A 303 21.40 -7.75 9.50
CA LYS A 303 22.11 -8.35 10.64
C LYS A 303 22.24 -9.86 10.47
N LYS A 304 21.15 -10.55 10.13
CA LYS A 304 21.18 -12.00 9.88
C LYS A 304 22.08 -12.37 8.68
N TYR A 305 22.08 -11.55 7.64
CA TYR A 305 22.99 -11.71 6.51
C TYR A 305 24.47 -11.50 6.91
N HIS A 306 24.73 -10.52 7.76
CA HIS A 306 26.06 -10.22 8.30
C HIS A 306 26.57 -11.33 9.24
N ASP A 307 25.73 -11.82 10.16
CA ASP A 307 26.02 -12.95 11.06
C ASP A 307 26.33 -14.26 10.28
N SER A 308 25.79 -14.38 9.06
CA SER A 308 26.10 -15.49 8.13
C SER A 308 27.41 -15.29 7.34
N ASN A 309 28.29 -14.38 7.78
CA ASN A 309 29.52 -13.96 7.09
C ASN A 309 29.29 -13.50 5.64
N THR A 310 28.13 -12.93 5.32
CA THR A 310 27.76 -12.46 3.96
C THR A 310 27.71 -13.52 2.85
N GLU A 311 27.74 -14.81 3.20
CA GLU A 311 27.75 -15.90 2.21
C GLU A 311 26.34 -16.35 1.78
N ASN A 312 25.31 -16.06 2.59
CA ASN A 312 23.95 -16.51 2.32
C ASN A 312 23.24 -15.64 1.26
N LYS A 313 23.40 -16.04 -0.01
CA LYS A 313 22.77 -15.38 -1.16
C LYS A 313 21.24 -15.39 -1.13
N GLU A 314 20.59 -16.32 -0.41
CA GLU A 314 19.13 -16.33 -0.28
C GLU A 314 18.63 -15.18 0.58
N LEU A 315 19.32 -14.85 1.67
CA LEU A 315 18.99 -13.69 2.50
C LEU A 315 19.12 -12.37 1.72
N LEU A 316 20.12 -12.26 0.84
CA LEU A 316 20.26 -11.10 -0.05
C LEU A 316 19.11 -11.00 -1.05
N ILE A 317 18.62 -12.13 -1.57
CA ILE A 317 17.42 -12.18 -2.43
C ILE A 317 16.18 -11.75 -1.64
N ASP A 318 16.03 -12.22 -0.40
CA ASP A 318 14.88 -11.91 0.45
C ASP A 318 14.89 -10.44 0.91
N ILE A 319 16.05 -9.86 1.22
CA ILE A 319 16.25 -8.41 1.45
C ILE A 319 15.81 -7.61 0.22
N ASN A 320 16.28 -7.97 -0.97
CA ASN A 320 15.91 -7.26 -2.19
C ASN A 320 14.41 -7.38 -2.49
N LYS A 321 13.81 -8.56 -2.30
CA LYS A 321 12.36 -8.76 -2.44
C LYS A 321 11.58 -7.94 -1.42
N ALA A 322 12.07 -7.83 -0.20
CA ALA A 322 11.46 -7.02 0.84
C ALA A 322 11.47 -5.54 0.42
N ILE A 323 12.64 -5.01 0.04
CA ILE A 323 12.77 -3.64 -0.47
C ILE A 323 11.86 -3.38 -1.68
N ASP A 324 11.79 -4.31 -2.63
CA ASP A 324 10.97 -4.17 -3.84
C ASP A 324 9.46 -4.27 -3.56
N SER A 325 9.06 -4.84 -2.43
CA SER A 325 7.66 -4.98 -2.05
C SER A 325 7.10 -3.74 -1.33
N SER A 326 7.95 -2.86 -0.80
CA SER A 326 7.55 -1.62 -0.11
C SER A 326 7.90 -0.37 -0.90
N VAL A 327 6.90 0.48 -1.18
CA VAL A 327 7.08 1.74 -1.91
C VAL A 327 8.03 2.70 -1.18
N GLU A 328 7.96 2.74 0.15
CA GLU A 328 8.83 3.59 0.98
C GLU A 328 10.30 3.16 0.93
N LEU A 329 10.55 1.85 0.84
CA LEU A 329 11.90 1.27 0.78
C LEU A 329 12.48 1.24 -0.63
N ARG A 330 11.65 1.21 -1.68
CA ARG A 330 12.12 1.35 -3.07
C ARG A 330 12.94 2.61 -3.29
N ASN A 331 12.52 3.73 -2.71
CA ASN A 331 13.26 5.01 -2.76
C ASN A 331 14.60 4.95 -2.03
N LYS A 332 14.77 3.97 -1.13
CA LYS A 332 15.96 3.75 -0.30
C LYS A 332 16.79 2.54 -0.77
N LYS A 333 16.34 1.82 -1.81
CA LYS A 333 16.97 0.59 -2.32
C LYS A 333 18.45 0.77 -2.62
N GLU A 334 18.80 1.84 -3.33
CA GLU A 334 20.18 2.11 -3.70
C GLU A 334 21.05 2.34 -2.45
N LEU A 335 20.53 3.09 -1.47
CA LEU A 335 21.23 3.37 -0.21
C LEU A 335 21.46 2.10 0.60
N ILE A 336 20.43 1.25 0.72
CA ILE A 336 20.50 -0.03 1.44
C ILE A 336 21.49 -0.98 0.74
N ASN A 337 21.45 -1.08 -0.58
CA ASN A 337 22.38 -1.93 -1.32
C ASN A 337 23.83 -1.45 -1.22
N GLN A 338 24.06 -0.13 -1.23
CA GLN A 338 25.39 0.43 -1.00
C GLN A 338 25.90 0.14 0.41
N PHE A 339 25.01 0.20 1.41
CA PHE A 339 25.36 -0.14 2.79
C PHE A 339 25.75 -1.61 2.93
N ILE A 340 24.94 -2.53 2.37
CA ILE A 340 25.23 -3.98 2.34
C ILE A 340 26.60 -4.25 1.71
N ALA A 341 26.95 -3.54 0.64
CA ALA A 341 28.26 -3.68 -0.02
C ALA A 341 29.43 -3.09 0.79
N SER A 342 29.16 -2.19 1.73
CA SER A 342 30.19 -1.53 2.55
C SER A 342 30.36 -2.13 3.95
N LEU A 343 29.52 -3.10 4.32
CA LEU A 343 29.51 -3.75 5.64
C LEU A 343 30.78 -4.59 5.86
N ASP A 344 31.44 -4.36 7.01
CA ASP A 344 32.64 -5.09 7.46
C ASP A 344 32.26 -6.13 8.52
N VAL A 345 32.99 -7.26 8.58
CA VAL A 345 32.70 -8.49 9.37
C VAL A 345 32.63 -8.26 10.89
N HIS A 346 33.06 -7.11 11.39
CA HIS A 346 33.11 -6.78 12.83
C HIS A 346 32.21 -5.61 13.26
N ALA A 347 31.31 -5.15 12.39
CA ALA A 347 30.46 -3.98 12.57
C ALA A 347 29.22 -4.23 13.44
N ASN A 348 28.79 -3.21 14.20
CA ASN A 348 27.43 -3.15 14.74
C ASN A 348 26.52 -2.51 13.68
N VAL A 349 25.70 -3.32 13.02
CA VAL A 349 24.86 -2.91 11.88
C VAL A 349 24.00 -1.67 12.17
N ASP A 350 23.50 -1.49 13.40
CA ASP A 350 22.64 -0.33 13.74
C ASP A 350 23.43 0.99 13.81
N ASP A 351 24.63 0.95 14.39
CA ASP A 351 25.48 2.13 14.54
C ASP A 351 26.11 2.50 13.19
N ASP A 352 26.60 1.50 12.47
CA ASP A 352 27.19 1.65 11.14
C ASP A 352 26.16 2.16 10.13
N TRP A 353 24.90 1.71 10.22
CA TRP A 353 23.83 2.23 9.39
C TRP A 353 23.61 3.73 9.65
N ARG A 354 23.55 4.16 10.92
CA ARG A 354 23.41 5.58 11.27
C ARG A 354 24.57 6.42 10.73
N GLU A 355 25.80 5.97 10.93
CA GLU A 355 26.99 6.67 10.44
C GLU A 355 27.03 6.72 8.90
N PHE A 356 26.70 5.61 8.25
CA PHE A 356 26.63 5.51 6.80
C PHE A 356 25.58 6.46 6.21
N VAL A 357 24.38 6.49 6.79
CA VAL A 357 23.29 7.38 6.39
C VAL A 357 23.70 8.84 6.54
N GLU A 358 24.29 9.24 7.67
CA GLU A 358 24.76 10.62 7.88
C GLU A 358 25.84 11.03 6.88
N LYS A 359 26.81 10.15 6.62
CA LYS A 359 27.84 10.40 5.61
C LYS A 359 27.25 10.56 4.21
N LYS A 360 26.35 9.66 3.80
CA LYS A 360 25.70 9.70 2.49
C LYS A 360 24.76 10.89 2.33
N LYS A 361 24.06 11.28 3.38
CA LYS A 361 23.23 12.49 3.45
C LYS A 361 24.06 13.72 3.08
N ILE A 362 25.24 13.86 3.68
CA ILE A 362 26.16 14.98 3.41
C ILE A 362 26.73 14.90 1.98
N GLU A 363 27.24 13.73 1.56
CA GLU A 363 27.84 13.53 0.23
C GLU A 363 26.85 13.84 -0.92
N GLU A 364 25.62 13.32 -0.85
CA GLU A 364 24.63 13.49 -1.90
C GLU A 364 24.13 14.94 -1.98
N LEU A 365 23.97 15.62 -0.84
CA LEU A 365 23.59 17.03 -0.83
C LEU A 365 24.67 17.90 -1.48
N TYR A 366 25.93 17.67 -1.13
CA TYR A 366 27.05 18.41 -1.75
C TYR A 366 27.15 18.15 -3.24
N LYS A 367 26.92 16.92 -3.69
CA LYS A 367 26.86 16.59 -5.11
C LYS A 367 25.75 17.35 -5.84
N ILE A 368 24.57 17.49 -5.24
CA ILE A 368 23.48 18.31 -5.81
C ILE A 368 23.89 19.78 -5.90
N ILE A 369 24.51 20.32 -4.83
CA ILE A 369 25.00 21.70 -4.78
C ILE A 369 26.02 21.96 -5.89
N GLU A 370 26.98 21.06 -6.09
CA GLU A 370 28.02 21.19 -7.12
C GLU A 370 27.46 21.05 -8.55
N VAL A 371 26.67 20.02 -8.81
CA VAL A 371 26.12 19.74 -10.15
C VAL A 371 25.19 20.87 -10.62
N GLU A 372 24.38 21.42 -9.71
CA GLU A 372 23.44 22.48 -10.04
C GLU A 372 24.01 23.90 -9.85
N ASN A 373 25.23 24.00 -9.31
CA ASN A 373 25.91 25.25 -8.95
C ASN A 373 25.04 26.12 -8.01
N LEU A 374 24.56 25.52 -6.92
CA LEU A 374 23.71 26.17 -5.92
C LEU A 374 24.54 26.94 -4.89
N ASP A 375 23.92 27.92 -4.24
CA ASP A 375 24.52 28.57 -3.07
C ASP A 375 24.59 27.58 -1.90
N LYS A 376 25.80 27.25 -1.45
CA LYS A 376 26.04 26.23 -0.44
C LYS A 376 25.36 26.55 0.90
N GLU A 377 25.54 27.76 1.44
CA GLU A 377 25.03 28.12 2.76
C GLU A 377 23.50 28.23 2.75
N ALA A 378 22.94 28.85 1.71
CA ALA A 378 21.50 28.98 1.55
C ALA A 378 20.82 27.62 1.34
N THR A 379 21.47 26.69 0.61
CA THR A 379 20.95 25.34 0.37
C THR A 379 20.95 24.49 1.64
N LEU A 380 22.02 24.56 2.45
CA LEU A 380 22.08 23.88 3.74
C LEU A 380 20.97 24.38 4.68
N LEU A 381 20.75 25.69 4.75
CA LEU A 381 19.68 26.27 5.57
C LEU A 381 18.28 25.86 5.05
N TYR A 382 18.10 25.85 3.73
CA TYR A 382 16.84 25.45 3.10
C TYR A 382 16.47 24.00 3.43
N ILE A 383 17.42 23.07 3.32
CA ILE A 383 17.20 21.67 3.63
C ILE A 383 17.05 21.45 5.14
N LYS A 384 17.84 22.14 5.98
CA LYS A 384 17.67 22.09 7.44
C LYS A 384 16.24 22.47 7.86
N ASN A 385 15.68 23.52 7.25
CA ASN A 385 14.30 23.91 7.50
C ASN A 385 13.31 22.86 6.99
N ALA A 386 13.54 22.27 5.81
CA ALA A 386 12.69 21.20 5.30
C ALA A 386 12.65 19.97 6.23
N PHE A 387 13.80 19.55 6.78
CA PHE A 387 13.89 18.46 7.76
C PHE A 387 13.23 18.80 9.10
N LYS A 388 13.29 20.07 9.52
CA LYS A 388 12.59 20.53 10.72
C LYS A 388 11.08 20.56 10.54
N ASP A 389 10.63 21.03 9.38
CA ASP A 389 9.21 21.28 9.09
C ASP A 389 8.51 20.00 8.55
N GLY A 390 9.27 18.99 8.16
CA GLY A 390 8.76 17.70 7.68
C GLY A 390 8.31 17.69 6.22
N PHE A 391 8.60 18.75 5.46
CA PHE A 391 8.30 18.82 4.02
C PHE A 391 9.20 19.83 3.30
N VAL A 392 9.39 19.63 1.99
CA VAL A 392 10.11 20.58 1.13
C VAL A 392 9.18 21.70 0.67
N VAL A 393 9.53 22.94 1.01
CA VAL A 393 8.74 24.13 0.65
C VAL A 393 8.82 24.42 -0.86
N THR A 394 7.80 24.02 -1.62
CA THR A 394 7.74 24.22 -3.08
C THR A 394 7.33 25.64 -3.51
N SER A 395 6.67 26.37 -2.61
CA SER A 395 6.07 27.70 -2.84
C SER A 395 6.84 28.82 -2.14
N GLY A 396 6.93 30.00 -2.77
CA GLY A 396 7.59 31.18 -2.19
C GLY A 396 8.99 31.48 -2.76
N THR A 397 9.72 32.39 -2.10
CA THR A 397 11.00 32.95 -2.58
C THR A 397 12.24 32.22 -2.06
N SER A 398 12.09 31.27 -1.13
CA SER A 398 13.20 30.55 -0.50
C SER A 398 14.06 29.77 -1.51
N ILE A 399 13.44 29.06 -2.44
CA ILE A 399 14.14 28.37 -3.55
C ILE A 399 14.86 29.35 -4.48
N SER A 400 14.37 30.59 -4.60
CA SER A 400 15.02 31.59 -5.46
C SER A 400 16.32 32.14 -4.86
N LYS A 401 16.56 31.94 -3.56
CA LYS A 401 17.78 32.34 -2.86
C LYS A 401 18.93 31.33 -3.05
N ILE A 402 18.61 30.07 -3.33
CA ILE A 402 19.60 29.01 -3.51
C ILE A 402 20.08 28.87 -4.96
N LEU A 403 19.27 29.36 -5.92
CA LEU A 403 19.57 29.25 -7.34
C LEU A 403 20.70 30.20 -7.75
N PRO A 404 21.57 29.78 -8.69
CA PRO A 404 22.61 30.65 -9.23
C PRO A 404 21.99 31.87 -9.95
N PRO A 405 22.76 32.96 -10.12
CA PRO A 405 22.32 34.14 -10.85
C PRO A 405 22.07 33.80 -12.32
N ILE A 406 20.81 33.57 -12.68
CA ILE A 406 20.34 33.35 -14.05
C ILE A 406 19.58 34.60 -14.50
N SER A 407 19.88 35.09 -15.71
CA SER A 407 19.25 36.30 -16.26
C SER A 407 17.72 36.15 -16.34
N ARG A 408 17.00 37.17 -15.85
CA ARG A 408 15.53 37.22 -15.81
C ARG A 408 14.88 37.45 -17.18
N PHE A 409 15.68 37.70 -18.22
CA PHE A 409 15.22 38.27 -19.49
C PHE A 409 15.53 37.42 -20.73
N LEU A 410 15.97 36.16 -20.56
CA LEU A 410 16.06 35.21 -21.68
C LEU A 410 14.65 34.72 -22.02
N GLN A 411 14.27 34.80 -23.30
CA GLN A 411 12.93 34.43 -23.82
C GLN A 411 12.59 32.93 -23.68
N THR A 412 13.56 32.11 -23.27
CA THR A 412 13.40 30.69 -22.98
C THR A 412 13.23 30.52 -21.46
N GLY A 413 12.17 29.85 -21.00
CA GLY A 413 11.86 29.60 -19.58
C GLY A 413 12.88 28.73 -18.81
N GLU A 414 14.17 28.88 -19.08
CA GLU A 414 15.31 28.17 -18.51
C GLU A 414 15.39 28.33 -16.99
N ARG A 415 15.08 29.53 -16.47
CA ARG A 415 15.06 29.74 -15.02
C ARG A 415 13.95 28.93 -14.34
N THR A 416 12.78 28.84 -14.96
CA THR A 416 11.65 28.06 -14.44
C THR A 416 11.96 26.57 -14.50
N LYS A 417 12.50 26.10 -15.64
CA LYS A 417 12.96 24.71 -15.79
C LYS A 417 14.03 24.33 -14.77
N LYS A 418 15.06 25.18 -14.60
CA LYS A 418 16.12 24.93 -13.61
C LYS A 418 15.59 24.95 -12.18
N ARG A 419 14.64 25.83 -11.86
CA ARG A 419 13.94 25.82 -10.57
C ARG A 419 13.22 24.49 -10.34
N GLU A 420 12.47 24.00 -11.33
CA GLU A 420 11.73 22.74 -11.23
C GLU A 420 12.69 21.55 -11.07
N THR A 421 13.76 21.48 -11.86
CA THR A 421 14.78 20.42 -11.77
C THR A 421 15.47 20.41 -10.40
N VAL A 422 15.86 21.57 -9.88
CA VAL A 422 16.49 21.67 -8.55
C VAL A 422 15.50 21.26 -7.46
N LEU A 423 14.24 21.69 -7.57
CA LEU A 423 13.20 21.32 -6.61
C LEU A 423 12.95 19.81 -6.62
N GLU A 424 12.84 19.19 -7.80
CA GLU A 424 12.68 17.74 -7.93
C GLU A 424 13.82 16.98 -7.27
N LYS A 425 15.08 17.38 -7.54
CA LYS A 425 16.27 16.76 -6.93
C LYS A 425 16.30 16.91 -5.41
N LEU A 426 15.96 18.09 -4.87
CA LEU A 426 15.93 18.32 -3.43
C LEU A 426 14.76 17.59 -2.74
N THR A 427 13.61 17.45 -3.41
CA THR A 427 12.48 16.64 -2.92
C THR A 427 12.82 15.15 -2.91
N GLN A 428 13.46 14.65 -3.96
CA GLN A 428 13.94 13.26 -3.99
C GLN A 428 14.97 13.00 -2.88
N TYR A 429 15.92 13.92 -2.69
CA TYR A 429 16.87 13.88 -1.59
C TYR A 429 16.17 13.87 -0.22
N PHE A 430 15.20 14.75 0.00
CA PHE A 430 14.43 14.81 1.24
C PHE A 430 13.69 13.49 1.50
N ASN A 431 12.91 12.99 0.55
CA ASN A 431 12.15 11.75 0.67
C ASN A 431 13.06 10.52 0.91
N LYS A 432 14.31 10.56 0.43
CA LYS A 432 15.28 9.48 0.64
C LYS A 432 15.80 9.41 2.07
N PHE A 433 16.03 10.57 2.72
CA PHE A 433 16.74 10.64 4.01
C PHE A 433 15.87 11.01 5.21
N PHE A 434 14.71 11.66 5.02
CA PHE A 434 13.89 12.20 6.10
C PHE A 434 13.47 11.14 7.13
N ASP A 435 12.93 10.00 6.68
CA ASP A 435 12.41 8.96 7.57
C ASP A 435 13.51 8.20 8.33
N ILE A 436 14.76 8.23 7.82
CA ILE A 436 15.87 7.39 8.32
C ILE A 436 16.90 8.16 9.15
N SER A 437 16.99 9.48 9.03
CA SER A 437 17.92 10.29 9.83
C SER A 437 17.34 10.80 11.15
N GLY A 438 16.04 10.58 11.39
CA GLY A 438 15.29 11.25 12.46
C GLY A 438 15.26 12.77 12.29
N ASN A 439 14.49 13.46 13.14
CA ASN A 439 14.28 14.92 13.07
C ASN A 439 15.55 15.78 13.33
N ASN A 440 16.71 15.16 13.56
CA ASN A 440 17.94 15.87 13.90
C ASN A 440 18.82 16.09 12.67
N TRP A 441 18.71 17.30 12.10
CA TRP A 441 19.71 17.82 11.17
C TRP A 441 20.93 18.33 11.94
N ASN A 442 21.87 17.44 12.25
CA ASN A 442 23.18 17.80 12.78
C ASN A 442 24.21 17.78 11.64
N ILE A 443 24.46 18.95 11.07
CA ILE A 443 25.67 19.25 10.29
C ILE A 443 26.42 20.34 11.03
#